data_AF-A0A8D8F1H7-F1
#
_entry.id   AF-A0A8D8F1H7-F1
#
_cell.length_a   1.000
_cell.length_b   1.000
_cell.length_c   1.000
_cell.angle_alpha   90.00
_cell.angle_beta   90.00
_cell.angle_gamma   90.00
#
_symmetry.space_group_name_H-M   'P 1'
#
loop_
_entity.id
_entity.type
_entity.pdbx_description
1 polymer ?
#
loop_
_entity_poly.entity_id
_entity_poly.type
_entity_poly.pdbx_seq_one_letter_code
_entity_poly.pdbx_strand_id
1 'polypeptide(L)'
;MAITLATVATTPYEGQKPGTSGLRKKVKVFTQKNYTENFVQCILDANGAALTGSTLVVGGDGRFFCREACELIVRICAANGVSRILAGQNGILSTPAVSSLIRRHKALGGIVLTASHNPGGPENDFGIKFNCENGGPAPDAFTNKIYALSGEIKEYKIAEGLAIDVSKVG
;
A
#
# COMPACT_ATOMS: atom_id res chain seq x y z
N MET A 1 20.41 -10.38 -10.33
CA MET A 1 20.24 -9.02 -10.88
C MET A 1 20.49 -8.02 -9.77
N ALA A 2 21.12 -6.89 -10.06
CA ALA A 2 21.30 -5.82 -9.07
C ALA A 2 19.95 -5.13 -8.81
N ILE A 3 19.70 -4.69 -7.56
CA ILE A 3 18.54 -3.89 -7.21
C ILE A 3 18.88 -2.43 -7.52
N THR A 4 18.03 -1.75 -8.30
CA THR A 4 18.18 -0.33 -8.65
C THR A 4 16.98 0.46 -8.15
N LEU A 5 17.23 1.62 -7.55
CA LEU A 5 16.16 2.55 -7.20
C LEU A 5 15.85 3.42 -8.42
N ALA A 6 14.65 3.29 -8.95
CA ALA A 6 14.19 4.05 -10.10
C ALA A 6 13.13 5.07 -9.68
N THR A 7 13.13 6.22 -10.35
CA THR A 7 12.04 7.20 -10.32
C THR A 7 11.29 7.11 -11.64
N VAL A 8 9.98 6.87 -11.56
CA VAL A 8 9.11 6.67 -12.72
C VAL A 8 8.15 7.85 -12.83
N ALA A 9 8.21 8.55 -13.96
CA ALA A 9 7.26 9.63 -14.27
C ALA A 9 5.84 9.08 -14.41
N THR A 10 4.87 9.83 -13.92
CA THR A 10 3.45 9.48 -13.91
C THR A 10 2.59 10.73 -14.01
N THR A 11 1.28 10.54 -14.18
CA THR A 11 0.29 11.61 -14.16
C THR A 11 -0.77 11.33 -13.10
N PRO A 12 -1.40 12.36 -12.51
CA PRO A 12 -2.50 12.20 -11.58
C PRO A 12 -3.67 11.41 -12.18
N TYR A 13 -4.38 10.68 -11.32
CA TYR A 13 -5.68 10.09 -11.64
C TYR A 13 -6.78 10.85 -10.89
N GLU A 14 -7.84 11.22 -11.59
CA GLU A 14 -9.00 11.81 -10.93
C GLU A 14 -9.64 10.82 -9.95
N GLY A 15 -10.02 11.33 -8.77
CA GLY A 15 -10.85 10.57 -7.84
C GLY A 15 -10.15 9.43 -7.08
N GLN A 16 -8.82 9.49 -6.90
CA GLN A 16 -8.10 8.66 -5.91
C GLN A 16 -8.34 9.12 -4.46
N LYS A 17 -9.59 9.46 -4.13
CA LYS A 17 -9.99 9.89 -2.78
C LYS A 17 -10.25 8.66 -1.91
N PRO A 18 -9.47 8.41 -0.84
CA PRO A 18 -9.81 7.37 0.12
C PRO A 18 -11.10 7.75 0.85
N GLY A 19 -12.03 6.80 0.98
CA GLY A 19 -13.17 6.96 1.89
C GLY A 19 -12.76 6.72 3.34
N THR A 20 -13.75 6.74 4.25
CA THR A 20 -13.56 6.44 5.69
C THR A 20 -12.91 5.08 5.96
N SER A 21 -12.94 4.18 4.98
CA SER A 21 -12.34 2.84 5.04
C SER A 21 -11.36 2.57 3.89
N GLY A 22 -10.64 3.59 3.41
CA GLY A 22 -9.66 3.48 2.33
C GLY A 22 -10.23 3.67 0.92
N LEU A 23 -9.37 3.52 -0.10
CA LEU A 23 -9.75 3.62 -1.51
C LEU A 23 -10.31 2.28 -1.98
N ARG A 24 -11.49 2.30 -2.61
CA ARG A 24 -12.13 1.12 -3.22
C ARG A 24 -12.53 1.42 -4.66
N LYS A 25 -12.17 0.52 -5.56
CA LYS A 25 -12.50 0.55 -6.99
C LYS A 25 -12.55 -0.87 -7.52
N LYS A 26 -13.01 -1.05 -8.76
CA LYS A 26 -12.90 -2.33 -9.45
C LYS A 26 -11.42 -2.71 -9.64
N VAL A 27 -11.12 -4.00 -9.59
CA VAL A 27 -9.78 -4.55 -9.87
C VAL A 27 -9.22 -3.97 -11.17
N LYS A 28 -10.03 -3.93 -12.24
CA LYS A 28 -9.63 -3.36 -13.54
C LYS A 28 -9.09 -1.93 -13.50
N VAL A 29 -9.45 -1.15 -12.47
CA VAL A 29 -8.95 0.21 -12.24
C VAL A 29 -7.57 0.15 -11.56
N PHE A 30 -7.42 -0.67 -10.53
CA PHE A 30 -6.13 -0.84 -9.84
C PHE A 30 -5.04 -1.42 -10.72
N THR A 31 -5.41 -2.22 -11.72
CA THR A 31 -4.49 -2.80 -12.70
C THR A 31 -4.18 -1.87 -13.89
N GLN A 32 -4.75 -0.66 -13.93
CA GLN A 32 -4.33 0.36 -14.89
C GLN A 32 -2.89 0.79 -14.59
N LYS A 33 -2.13 1.10 -15.64
CA LYS A 33 -0.74 1.55 -15.53
C LYS A 33 -0.61 2.67 -14.49
N ASN A 34 0.30 2.51 -13.54
CA ASN A 34 0.61 3.49 -12.48
C ASN A 34 -0.53 3.80 -11.49
N TYR A 35 -1.72 3.21 -11.60
CA TYR A 35 -2.83 3.58 -10.70
C TYR A 35 -2.53 3.19 -9.24
N THR A 36 -2.11 1.94 -9.04
CA THR A 36 -1.76 1.43 -7.70
C THR A 36 -0.49 2.09 -7.20
N GLU A 37 0.51 2.25 -8.06
CA GLU A 37 1.80 2.86 -7.76
C GLU A 37 1.62 4.30 -7.26
N ASN A 38 0.83 5.11 -7.97
CA ASN A 38 0.53 6.48 -7.58
C ASN A 38 -0.09 6.53 -6.18
N PHE A 39 -1.13 5.72 -5.95
CA PHE A 39 -1.85 5.76 -4.68
C PHE A 39 -0.98 5.31 -3.51
N VAL A 40 -0.15 4.28 -3.70
CA VAL A 40 0.81 3.81 -2.69
C VAL A 40 1.86 4.88 -2.42
N GLN A 41 2.43 5.50 -3.46
CA GLN A 41 3.39 6.61 -3.30
C GLN A 41 2.77 7.75 -2.46
N CYS A 42 1.53 8.16 -2.74
CA CYS A 42 0.84 9.18 -1.96
C CYS A 42 0.60 8.79 -0.50
N ILE A 43 0.35 7.51 -0.20
CA ILE A 43 0.29 7.01 1.19
C ILE A 43 1.64 7.20 1.89
N LEU A 44 2.74 6.86 1.20
CA LEU A 44 4.08 6.98 1.76
C LEU A 44 4.46 8.46 1.98
N ASP A 45 4.23 9.31 0.98
CA ASP A 45 4.50 10.75 1.05
C ASP A 45 3.67 11.45 2.14
N ALA A 46 2.44 10.98 2.40
CA ALA A 46 1.61 11.49 3.48
C ALA A 46 2.24 11.29 4.87
N ASN A 47 3.09 10.28 5.06
CA ASN A 47 3.84 10.07 6.30
C ASN A 47 5.07 11.01 6.45
N GLY A 48 5.52 11.65 5.36
CA GLY A 48 6.62 12.62 5.38
C GLY A 48 7.90 12.07 6.03
N ALA A 49 8.55 12.87 6.88
CA ALA A 49 9.83 12.53 7.50
C ALA A 49 9.80 11.26 8.38
N ALA A 50 8.64 10.85 8.87
CA ALA A 50 8.50 9.64 9.69
C ALA A 50 8.69 8.33 8.90
N LEU A 51 8.64 8.40 7.56
CA LEU A 51 8.71 7.23 6.70
C LEU A 51 10.11 6.60 6.67
N THR A 52 11.16 7.41 6.55
CA THR A 52 12.53 6.91 6.41
C THR A 52 12.97 6.18 7.68
N GLY A 53 13.46 4.96 7.53
CA GLY A 53 13.86 4.14 8.67
C GLY A 53 12.71 3.41 9.37
N SER A 54 11.45 3.64 8.96
CA SER A 54 10.28 3.07 9.60
C SER A 54 10.07 1.57 9.32
N THR A 55 9.22 0.95 10.14
CA THR A 55 8.62 -0.35 9.86
C THR A 55 7.18 -0.17 9.38
N LEU A 56 6.76 -0.88 8.33
CA LEU A 56 5.37 -0.97 7.88
C LEU A 56 4.87 -2.42 7.89
N VAL A 57 3.57 -2.60 8.08
CA VAL A 57 2.88 -3.89 7.92
C VAL A 57 2.11 -3.90 6.60
N VAL A 58 2.15 -4.99 5.84
CA VAL A 58 1.42 -5.12 4.57
C VAL A 58 0.72 -6.47 4.49
N GLY A 59 -0.56 -6.47 4.12
CA GLY A 59 -1.28 -7.72 3.85
C GLY A 59 -2.77 -7.48 3.61
N GLY A 60 -3.49 -8.54 3.26
CA GLY A 60 -4.89 -8.44 2.88
C GLY A 60 -5.71 -9.70 3.05
N ASP A 61 -6.93 -9.63 2.53
CA ASP A 61 -7.95 -10.68 2.67
C ASP A 61 -7.86 -11.80 1.62
N GLY A 62 -6.81 -11.80 0.79
CA GLY A 62 -6.57 -12.85 -0.21
C GLY A 62 -7.43 -12.75 -1.47
N ARG A 63 -8.20 -11.66 -1.67
CA ARG A 63 -8.91 -11.43 -2.93
C ARG A 63 -7.96 -11.35 -4.12
N PHE A 64 -8.51 -11.51 -5.32
CA PHE A 64 -7.77 -11.33 -6.57
C PHE A 64 -6.95 -10.03 -6.56
N PHE A 65 -5.73 -10.06 -7.11
CA PHE A 65 -4.74 -8.98 -7.13
C PHE A 65 -4.02 -8.69 -5.79
N CYS A 66 -4.39 -9.34 -4.69
CA CYS A 66 -3.80 -9.05 -3.37
C CYS A 66 -2.30 -9.40 -3.29
N ARG A 67 -1.88 -10.51 -3.89
CA ARG A 67 -0.48 -10.95 -3.88
C ARG A 67 0.39 -9.98 -4.68
N GLU A 68 -0.04 -9.69 -5.90
CA GLU A 68 0.65 -8.81 -6.84
C GLU A 68 0.76 -7.38 -6.28
N ALA A 69 -0.32 -6.86 -5.67
CA ALA A 69 -0.31 -5.58 -5.00
C ALA A 69 0.65 -5.58 -3.79
N CYS A 70 0.70 -6.65 -3.00
CA CYS A 70 1.61 -6.76 -1.86
C CYS A 70 3.08 -6.71 -2.32
N GLU A 71 3.45 -7.48 -3.35
CA GLU A 71 4.81 -7.49 -3.91
C GLU A 71 5.19 -6.13 -4.54
N LEU A 72 4.24 -5.46 -5.20
CA LEU A 72 4.42 -4.10 -5.71
C LEU A 72 4.66 -3.08 -4.58
N ILE A 73 3.84 -3.11 -3.53
CA ILE A 73 3.96 -2.22 -2.37
C ILE A 73 5.31 -2.38 -1.70
N VAL A 74 5.82 -3.61 -1.56
CA VAL A 74 7.15 -3.86 -0.98
C VAL A 74 8.24 -3.14 -1.78
N ARG A 75 8.21 -3.20 -3.11
CA ARG A 75 9.19 -2.54 -3.98
C ARG A 75 9.12 -1.01 -3.89
N ILE A 76 7.92 -0.44 -3.78
CA ILE A 76 7.73 1.01 -3.61
C ILE A 76 8.21 1.45 -2.23
N CYS A 77 7.86 0.72 -1.17
CA CYS A 77 8.29 1.01 0.19
C CYS A 77 9.82 0.98 0.31
N ALA A 78 10.47 -0.03 -0.27
CA ALA A 78 11.92 -0.15 -0.28
C ALA A 78 12.61 1.07 -0.94
N ALA A 79 12.09 1.54 -2.07
CA ALA A 79 12.64 2.70 -2.76
C ALA A 79 12.34 4.05 -2.08
N ASN A 80 11.39 4.07 -1.14
CA ASN A 80 11.03 5.25 -0.37
C ASN A 80 11.63 5.24 1.06
N GLY A 81 12.58 4.36 1.34
CA GLY A 81 13.37 4.39 2.58
C GLY A 81 12.71 3.72 3.78
N VAL A 82 11.65 2.93 3.59
CA VAL A 82 11.12 2.04 4.63
C VAL A 82 12.17 0.97 4.94
N SER A 83 12.60 0.85 6.20
CA SER A 83 13.71 -0.04 6.59
C SER A 83 13.27 -1.50 6.75
N ARG A 84 12.01 -1.71 7.12
CA ARG A 84 11.47 -3.04 7.39
C ARG A 84 10.02 -3.15 7.00
N ILE A 85 9.65 -4.27 6.40
CA ILE A 85 8.26 -4.60 6.05
C ILE A 85 7.90 -5.93 6.69
N LEU A 86 6.77 -5.97 7.40
CA LEU A 86 6.15 -7.18 7.90
C LEU A 86 5.01 -7.56 6.95
N ALA A 87 5.26 -8.52 6.06
CA ALA A 87 4.27 -9.01 5.12
C ALA A 87 3.70 -10.36 5.56
N GLY A 88 2.40 -10.58 5.36
CA GLY A 88 1.80 -11.90 5.54
C GLY A 88 2.28 -12.89 4.48
N GLN A 89 2.40 -14.16 4.84
CA GLN A 89 2.64 -15.21 3.86
C GLN A 89 1.50 -15.22 2.81
N ASN A 90 1.86 -15.33 1.54
CA ASN A 90 0.99 -15.17 0.38
C ASN A 90 0.30 -13.80 0.29
N GLY A 91 0.81 -12.78 1.02
CA GLY A 91 0.15 -11.48 1.16
C GLY A 91 -1.08 -11.50 2.06
N ILE A 92 -1.32 -12.57 2.82
CA ILE A 92 -2.54 -12.76 3.62
C ILE A 92 -2.34 -12.27 5.05
N LEU A 93 -3.08 -11.23 5.43
CA LEU A 93 -3.27 -10.80 6.82
C LEU A 93 -4.68 -10.26 6.99
N SER A 94 -5.40 -10.76 7.99
CA SER A 94 -6.68 -10.16 8.39
C SER A 94 -6.45 -8.74 8.92
N THR A 95 -7.44 -7.85 8.78
CA THR A 95 -7.36 -6.48 9.33
C THR A 95 -7.00 -6.46 10.83
N PRO A 96 -7.56 -7.34 11.69
CA PRO A 96 -7.14 -7.42 13.10
C PRO A 96 -5.68 -7.88 13.27
N ALA A 97 -5.19 -8.80 12.44
CA ALA A 97 -3.79 -9.23 12.49
C ALA A 97 -2.85 -8.08 12.11
N VAL A 98 -3.18 -7.29 11.08
CA VAL A 98 -2.44 -6.07 10.73
C VAL A 98 -2.40 -5.11 11.91
N SER A 99 -3.56 -4.77 12.49
CA SER A 99 -3.65 -3.90 13.67
C SER A 99 -2.80 -4.40 14.85
N SER A 100 -2.86 -5.71 15.11
CA SER A 100 -2.06 -6.34 16.17
C SER A 100 -0.56 -6.24 15.91
N LEU A 101 -0.11 -6.50 14.68
CA LEU A 101 1.30 -6.43 14.30
C LEU A 101 1.83 -5.00 14.34
N ILE A 102 1.03 -4.02 13.90
CA ILE A 102 1.42 -2.59 13.99
C ILE A 102 1.76 -2.24 15.44
N ARG A 103 0.84 -2.52 16.37
CA ARG A 103 1.04 -2.19 17.80
C ARG A 103 2.17 -3.00 18.43
N ARG A 104 2.26 -4.29 18.13
CA ARG A 104 3.29 -5.19 18.68
C ARG A 104 4.69 -4.78 18.26
N HIS A 105 4.87 -4.37 17.01
CA HIS A 105 6.17 -4.01 16.46
C HIS A 105 6.45 -2.52 16.45
N LYS A 106 5.55 -1.70 17.02
CA LYS A 106 5.62 -0.24 17.00
C LYS A 106 5.88 0.28 15.57
N ALA A 107 5.18 -0.31 14.61
CA ALA A 107 5.27 0.08 13.21
C ALA A 107 4.64 1.46 13.01
N LEU A 108 5.10 2.20 12.00
CA LEU A 108 4.52 3.50 11.63
C LEU A 108 3.05 3.37 11.21
N GLY A 109 2.70 2.22 10.65
CA GLY A 109 1.37 1.91 10.20
C GLY A 109 1.33 0.62 9.38
N GLY A 110 0.25 0.44 8.63
CA GLY A 110 0.14 -0.67 7.71
C GLY A 110 -0.81 -0.44 6.56
N ILE A 111 -0.48 -1.04 5.41
CA ILE A 111 -1.29 -1.01 4.19
C ILE A 111 -2.12 -2.29 4.15
N VAL A 112 -3.44 -2.14 4.18
CA VAL A 112 -4.40 -3.25 4.22
C VAL A 112 -5.08 -3.41 2.86
N LEU A 113 -4.90 -4.57 2.24
CA LEU A 113 -5.44 -4.92 0.93
C LEU A 113 -6.78 -5.63 1.08
N THR A 114 -7.86 -4.85 1.10
CA THR A 114 -9.22 -5.38 1.30
C THR A 114 -10.28 -4.36 0.88
N ALA A 115 -11.33 -4.84 0.22
CA ALA A 115 -12.59 -4.10 0.07
C ALA A 115 -13.65 -4.54 1.11
N SER A 116 -13.23 -5.19 2.20
CA SER A 116 -14.09 -5.63 3.31
C SER A 116 -15.19 -6.58 2.85
N HIS A 117 -16.46 -6.17 2.94
CA HIS A 117 -17.61 -6.98 2.56
C HIS A 117 -17.87 -7.00 1.05
N ASN A 118 -17.21 -6.13 0.27
CA ASN A 118 -17.38 -6.08 -1.17
C ASN A 118 -16.90 -7.37 -1.84
N PRO A 119 -17.60 -7.84 -2.89
CA PRO A 119 -17.22 -9.04 -3.62
C PRO A 119 -15.81 -8.91 -4.20
N GLY A 120 -15.07 -10.02 -4.23
CA GLY A 120 -13.74 -10.13 -4.84
C GLY A 120 -13.78 -10.85 -6.19
N GLY A 121 -12.65 -10.87 -6.90
CA GLY A 121 -12.50 -11.50 -8.21
C GLY A 121 -12.12 -10.49 -9.31
N PRO A 122 -11.71 -10.97 -10.51
CA PRO A 122 -11.17 -10.12 -11.58
C PRO A 122 -12.09 -8.97 -12.02
N GLU A 123 -13.40 -9.22 -12.03
CA GLU A 123 -14.42 -8.24 -12.43
C GLU A 123 -15.03 -7.44 -11.25
N ASN A 124 -14.55 -7.69 -10.03
CA ASN A 124 -15.14 -7.17 -8.80
C ASN A 124 -14.21 -6.17 -8.11
N ASP A 125 -14.38 -5.98 -6.81
CA ASP A 125 -13.80 -4.86 -6.09
C ASP A 125 -12.48 -5.23 -5.42
N PHE A 126 -11.56 -4.27 -5.46
CA PHE A 126 -10.32 -4.25 -4.70
C PHE A 126 -10.27 -2.99 -3.83
N GLY A 127 -9.42 -2.99 -2.81
CA GLY A 127 -9.27 -1.84 -1.95
C GLY A 127 -7.92 -1.78 -1.26
N ILE A 128 -7.46 -0.55 -1.05
CA ILE A 128 -6.22 -0.24 -0.33
C ILE A 128 -6.58 0.72 0.80
N LYS A 129 -6.27 0.32 2.04
CA LYS A 129 -6.45 1.13 3.24
C LYS A 129 -5.10 1.41 3.89
N PHE A 130 -5.04 2.47 4.69
CA PHE A 130 -3.91 2.71 5.58
C PHE A 130 -4.40 2.73 7.03
N ASN A 131 -3.71 1.99 7.90
CA ASN A 131 -3.84 2.06 9.35
C ASN A 131 -2.62 2.77 9.93
N CYS A 132 -2.82 3.63 10.92
CA CYS A 132 -1.76 4.39 11.59
C CYS A 132 -1.10 3.59 12.72
N GLU A 133 -0.10 4.17 13.38
CA GLU A 133 0.70 3.60 14.47
C GLU A 133 -0.09 3.02 15.66
N ASN A 134 -1.30 3.52 15.92
CA ASN A 134 -2.21 2.96 16.94
C ASN A 134 -2.89 1.66 16.50
N GLY A 135 -2.65 1.21 15.27
CA GLY A 135 -3.26 0.04 14.63
C GLY A 135 -4.67 0.29 14.08
N GLY A 136 -5.23 1.49 14.26
CA GLY A 136 -6.55 1.90 13.77
C GLY A 136 -6.49 2.51 12.37
N PRO A 137 -7.66 2.75 11.74
CA PRO A 137 -7.73 3.38 10.42
C PRO A 137 -7.16 4.80 10.43
N ALA A 138 -6.62 5.22 9.29
CA ALA A 138 -6.15 6.59 9.11
C ALA A 138 -7.27 7.62 9.36
N PRO A 139 -7.01 8.70 10.13
CA PRO A 139 -7.99 9.76 10.34
C PRO A 139 -8.24 10.56 9.07
N ASP A 140 -9.35 11.29 9.01
CA ASP A 140 -9.75 12.09 7.83
C ASP A 140 -8.69 13.09 7.40
N ALA A 141 -7.97 13.70 8.34
CA ALA A 141 -6.87 14.61 8.02
C ALA A 141 -5.78 13.91 7.18
N PHE A 142 -5.48 12.64 7.49
CA PHE A 142 -4.48 11.87 6.77
C PHE A 142 -4.99 11.41 5.39
N THR A 143 -6.24 10.93 5.31
CA THR A 143 -6.83 10.52 4.02
C THR A 143 -7.02 11.70 3.07
N ASN A 144 -7.38 12.89 3.58
CA ASN A 144 -7.43 14.12 2.80
C ASN A 144 -6.04 14.54 2.31
N LYS A 145 -5.00 14.36 3.12
CA LYS A 145 -3.60 14.59 2.70
C LYS A 145 -3.20 13.67 1.56
N ILE A 146 -3.52 12.37 1.63
CA ILE A 146 -3.29 11.42 0.53
C ILE A 146 -4.00 11.90 -0.75
N TYR A 147 -5.25 12.32 -0.62
CA TYR A 147 -6.02 12.78 -1.77
C TYR A 147 -5.44 14.03 -2.42
N ALA A 148 -5.02 15.02 -1.62
CA ALA A 148 -4.35 16.23 -2.14
C ALA A 148 -3.07 15.86 -2.91
N LEU A 149 -2.22 15.01 -2.34
CA LEU A 149 -1.00 14.51 -3.00
C LEU A 149 -1.31 13.77 -4.30
N SER A 150 -2.39 12.98 -4.34
CA SER A 150 -2.79 12.24 -5.55
C SER A 150 -3.18 13.13 -6.73
N GLY A 151 -3.65 14.36 -6.46
CA GLY A 151 -3.97 15.35 -7.49
C GLY A 151 -2.73 16.05 -8.08
N GLU A 152 -1.58 15.95 -7.41
CA GLU A 152 -0.35 16.68 -7.74
C GLU A 152 0.82 15.77 -8.12
N ILE A 153 0.67 14.45 -7.97
CA ILE A 153 1.74 13.47 -8.20
C ILE A 153 2.28 13.53 -9.64
N LYS A 154 3.61 13.55 -9.77
CA LYS A 154 4.34 13.56 -11.06
C LYS A 154 5.27 12.38 -11.24
N GLU A 155 5.62 11.71 -10.15
CA GLU A 155 6.51 10.56 -10.15
C GLU A 155 6.24 9.66 -8.94
N TYR A 156 6.70 8.41 -9.03
CA TYR A 156 6.83 7.52 -7.89
C TYR A 156 8.19 6.83 -7.91
N LYS A 157 8.62 6.29 -6.78
CA LYS A 157 9.89 5.56 -6.64
C LYS A 157 9.63 4.06 -6.50
N ILE A 158 10.45 3.25 -7.14
CA ILE A 158 10.34 1.79 -7.10
C ILE A 158 11.72 1.11 -7.13
N ALA A 159 11.86 0.03 -6.35
CA ALA A 159 13.05 -0.80 -6.36
C ALA A 159 12.94 -1.83 -7.50
N GLU A 160 13.52 -1.51 -8.65
CA GLU A 160 13.60 -2.41 -9.80
C GLU A 160 14.58 -3.56 -9.51
N GLY A 161 14.28 -4.74 -10.07
CA GLY A 161 15.09 -5.95 -9.85
C GLY A 161 14.97 -6.57 -8.45
N LEU A 162 14.24 -5.94 -7.52
CA LEU A 162 13.91 -6.52 -6.23
C LEU A 162 12.84 -7.61 -6.42
N ALA A 163 13.29 -8.86 -6.54
CA ALA A 163 12.42 -10.02 -6.59
C ALA A 163 11.90 -10.33 -5.19
N ILE A 164 10.59 -10.21 -5.00
CA ILE A 164 9.89 -10.53 -3.75
C ILE A 164 8.94 -11.68 -4.03
N ASP A 165 9.04 -12.74 -3.25
CA ASP A 165 8.11 -13.86 -3.28
C ASP A 165 7.45 -13.99 -1.91
N VAL A 166 6.29 -13.34 -1.76
CA VAL A 166 5.55 -13.36 -0.48
C VAL A 166 5.00 -14.74 -0.13
N SER A 167 5.09 -15.74 -1.01
CA SER A 167 4.66 -17.11 -0.68
C SER A 167 5.64 -17.85 0.24
N LYS A 168 6.89 -17.38 0.31
CA LYS A 168 7.94 -17.97 1.14
C LYS A 168 8.14 -17.16 2.41
N VAL A 169 8.22 -17.85 3.55
CA VAL A 169 8.62 -17.24 4.82
C VAL A 169 10.15 -17.11 4.82
N GLY A 170 10.64 -15.93 5.19
CA GLY A 170 12.06 -15.60 5.31
C GLY A 170 12.53 -15.51 6.75
#